data_AF-A0A0T9PEJ5-F1
#
_entry.id   AF-A0A0T9PEJ5-F1
#
_cell.length_a   1.000
_cell.length_b   1.000
_cell.length_c   1.000
_cell.angle_alpha   90.00
_cell.angle_beta   90.00
_cell.angle_gamma   90.00
#
_symmetry.space_group_name_H-M   'P 1'
#
loop_
_entity.id
_entity.type
_entity.pdbx_description
1 polymer ?
#
loop_
_entity_poly.entity_id
_entity_poly.type
_entity_poly.pdbx_seq_one_letter_code
_entity_poly.pdbx_strand_id
1 'polypeptide(L)'
;MKNRILIITSSFDRTCDYIMARYKDIAFFRLNTDNFSNYRISYDLSGFRIKDSSGDEVNSANCKSIYYRKPASEDLTGVIDAQYQAFSHKESHSLIEGIVESFSGRCLSKPSVMRRADNKILQAYLAQRVGFIIPDLVITNDNLISSLKTVPV
;
A
#
# COMPACT_ATOMS: atom_id res chain seq x y z
N MET A 1 9.51 17.09 17.98
CA MET A 1 9.65 15.62 18.18
C MET A 1 8.65 14.92 17.25
N LYS A 2 9.05 13.86 16.53
CA LYS A 2 8.12 13.11 15.67
C LYS A 2 7.08 12.37 16.52
N ASN A 3 5.80 12.68 16.33
CA ASN A 3 4.72 12.20 17.20
C ASN A 3 3.48 11.68 16.45
N ARG A 4 3.40 11.83 15.13
CA ARG A 4 2.24 11.38 14.34
C ARG A 4 2.48 10.07 13.61
N ILE A 5 1.47 9.22 13.52
CA ILE A 5 1.46 8.03 12.67
C ILE A 5 0.57 8.30 11.46
N LEU A 6 1.15 8.24 10.26
CA LEU A 6 0.41 8.36 9.01
C LEU A 6 -0.17 6.99 8.64
N ILE A 7 -1.49 6.88 8.61
CA ILE A 7 -2.21 5.72 8.08
C ILE A 7 -2.59 6.04 6.63
N ILE A 8 -2.12 5.23 5.69
CA ILE A 8 -2.48 5.33 4.27
C ILE A 8 -3.38 4.14 3.94
N THR A 9 -4.65 4.43 3.66
CA THR A 9 -5.70 3.41 3.55
C THR A 9 -6.84 3.89 2.66
N SER A 10 -8.02 3.27 2.76
CA SER A 10 -9.26 3.73 2.14
C SER A 10 -10.34 4.05 3.18
N SER A 11 -11.36 4.81 2.79
CA SER A 11 -12.50 5.16 3.67
C SER A 11 -13.27 3.91 4.13
N PHE A 12 -13.20 2.82 3.36
CA PHE A 12 -13.88 1.55 3.65
C PHE A 12 -13.14 0.65 4.65
N ASP A 13 -11.89 0.97 5.06
CA ASP A 13 -11.12 0.09 5.96
C ASP A 13 -11.52 0.23 7.44
N ARG A 14 -12.42 -0.67 7.87
CA ARG A 14 -12.85 -0.82 9.28
C ARG A 14 -11.74 -1.24 10.24
N THR A 15 -10.66 -1.84 9.74
CA THR A 15 -9.52 -2.22 10.59
C THR A 15 -8.83 -0.97 11.12
N CYS A 16 -8.67 0.03 10.25
CA CYS A 16 -8.06 1.31 10.62
C CYS A 16 -8.96 2.08 11.59
N ASP A 17 -10.29 2.06 11.40
CA ASP A 17 -11.26 2.61 12.37
C ASP A 17 -11.03 2.01 13.76
N TYR A 18 -10.97 0.68 13.85
CA TYR A 18 -10.75 -0.04 15.10
C TYR A 18 -9.42 0.31 15.76
N ILE A 19 -8.32 0.35 14.98
CA ILE A 19 -6.98 0.68 15.50
C ILE A 19 -6.99 2.09 16.10
N MET A 20 -7.52 3.08 15.38
CA MET A 20 -7.56 4.46 15.85
C MET A 20 -8.43 4.60 17.11
N ALA A 21 -9.58 3.93 17.16
CA ALA A 21 -10.46 3.93 18.32
C ALA A 21 -9.85 3.23 19.55
N ARG A 22 -9.03 2.19 19.33
CA ARG A 22 -8.37 1.41 20.39
C ARG A 22 -7.18 2.13 21.03
N TYR A 23 -6.50 3.00 20.26
CA TYR A 23 -5.29 3.71 20.66
C TYR A 23 -5.48 5.23 20.61
N LYS A 24 -6.44 5.75 21.37
CA LYS A 24 -6.85 7.16 21.36
C LYS A 24 -5.74 8.15 21.73
N ASP A 25 -4.77 7.72 22.53
CA ASP A 25 -3.64 8.56 22.97
C ASP A 25 -2.55 8.73 21.89
N ILE A 26 -2.69 8.03 20.76
CA ILE A 26 -1.76 8.13 19.64
C ILE A 26 -2.32 9.12 18.61
N ALA A 27 -1.49 10.07 18.19
CA ALA A 27 -1.83 11.01 17.14
C ALA A 27 -1.76 10.32 15.77
N PHE A 28 -2.91 9.95 15.21
CA PHE A 28 -3.02 9.42 13.86
C PHE A 28 -3.39 10.52 12.87
N PHE A 29 -2.81 10.45 11.67
CA PHE A 29 -3.30 11.14 10.49
C PHE A 29 -3.74 10.10 9.46
N ARG A 30 -5.00 10.12 9.05
CA ARG A 30 -5.54 9.14 8.09
C ARG A 30 -5.69 9.76 6.71
N LEU A 31 -4.93 9.22 5.77
CA LEU A 31 -5.06 9.47 4.34
C LEU A 31 -5.91 8.36 3.71
N ASN A 32 -7.12 8.71 3.28
CA ASN A 32 -8.00 7.85 2.49
C ASN A 32 -7.71 8.08 1.01
N THR A 33 -7.02 7.14 0.35
CA THR A 33 -6.58 7.28 -1.05
C THR A 33 -7.73 7.20 -2.05
N ASP A 34 -8.86 6.63 -1.64
CA ASP A 34 -10.13 6.65 -2.38
C ASP A 34 -10.84 8.01 -2.33
N ASN A 35 -10.35 8.94 -1.51
CA ASN A 35 -10.78 10.33 -1.46
C ASN A 35 -9.59 11.27 -1.76
N PHE A 36 -8.70 10.85 -2.65
CA PHE A 36 -7.42 11.52 -2.91
C PHE A 36 -7.58 13.03 -3.16
N SER A 37 -8.61 13.42 -3.92
CA SER A 37 -8.87 14.82 -4.28
C SER A 37 -9.20 15.73 -3.09
N ASN A 38 -9.60 15.17 -1.95
CA ASN A 38 -9.86 15.91 -0.71
C ASN A 38 -8.60 16.32 0.05
N TYR A 39 -7.44 15.83 -0.38
CA TYR A 39 -6.16 16.13 0.23
C TYR A 39 -5.34 17.09 -0.64
N ARG A 40 -4.39 17.79 0.00
CA ARG A 40 -3.32 18.52 -0.68
C ARG A 40 -2.02 17.82 -0.34
N ILE A 41 -1.45 17.17 -1.35
CA ILE A 41 -0.26 16.32 -1.21
C ILE A 41 0.85 16.92 -2.05
N SER A 42 1.99 17.15 -1.43
CA SER A 42 3.19 17.63 -2.12
C SER A 42 4.43 16.91 -1.63
N TYR A 43 5.44 16.90 -2.48
CA TYR A 43 6.78 16.45 -2.16
C TYR A 43 7.78 17.44 -2.74
N ASP A 44 8.67 17.95 -1.92
CA ASP A 44 9.76 18.84 -2.32
C ASP A 44 11.08 18.43 -1.65
N LEU A 45 12.11 19.29 -1.70
CA LEU A 45 13.42 19.01 -1.10
C LEU A 45 13.38 18.88 0.43
N SER A 46 12.33 19.38 1.09
CA SER A 46 12.07 19.20 2.53
C SER A 46 11.30 17.91 2.84
N GLY A 47 10.88 17.16 1.81
CA GLY A 47 10.16 15.90 1.88
C GLY A 47 8.67 16.07 1.59
N PHE A 48 7.85 15.13 2.08
CA PHE A 48 6.40 15.15 1.87
C PHE A 48 5.65 16.06 2.84
N ARG A 49 4.50 16.56 2.37
CA ARG A 49 3.45 17.22 3.14
C ARG A 49 2.08 16.75 2.65
N ILE A 50 1.20 16.39 3.58
CA ILE A 50 -0.17 15.97 3.31
C ILE A 50 -1.09 16.76 4.24
N LYS A 51 -2.03 17.51 3.67
CA LYS A 51 -3.03 18.31 4.40
C LYS A 51 -4.43 17.86 4.00
N ASP A 52 -5.33 17.73 4.98
CA ASP A 52 -6.74 17.44 4.73
C ASP A 52 -7.59 18.72 4.56
N SER A 53 -8.89 18.55 4.30
CA SER A 53 -9.83 19.67 4.12
C SER A 53 -10.13 20.43 5.41
N SER A 54 -9.92 19.83 6.59
CA SER A 54 -10.06 20.50 7.89
C SER A 54 -8.86 21.39 8.24
N GLY A 55 -7.76 21.18 7.53
CA GLY A 55 -6.51 21.88 7.70
C GLY A 55 -5.49 21.14 8.58
N ASP A 56 -5.82 19.95 9.07
CA ASP A 56 -4.87 19.09 9.76
C ASP A 56 -3.80 18.58 8.79
N GLU A 57 -2.58 18.37 9.28
CA GLU A 57 -1.43 18.08 8.42
C GLU A 57 -0.48 17.04 9.03
N VAL A 58 0.09 16.21 8.16
CA VAL A 58 1.26 15.38 8.45
C VAL A 58 2.35 15.64 7.41
N ASN A 59 3.60 15.68 7.85
CA ASN A 59 4.75 15.97 7.00
C ASN A 59 5.99 15.21 7.49
N SER A 60 7.08 15.33 6.74
CA SER A 60 8.33 14.61 7.02
C SER A 60 8.94 14.93 8.40
N ALA A 61 8.67 16.13 8.94
CA ALA A 61 9.20 16.58 10.24
C ALA A 61 8.41 16.03 11.44
N ASN A 62 7.08 15.87 11.32
CA ASN A 62 6.23 15.39 12.41
C ASN A 62 5.84 13.90 12.30
N CYS A 63 6.00 13.28 11.13
CA CYS A 63 5.68 11.88 10.89
C CYS A 63 6.72 10.94 11.52
N LYS A 64 6.26 10.13 12.47
CA LYS A 64 7.03 9.12 13.19
C LYS A 64 7.12 7.81 12.43
N SER A 65 5.99 7.35 11.88
CA SER A 65 5.89 6.08 11.17
C SER A 65 4.71 6.08 10.20
N ILE A 66 4.78 5.20 9.20
CA ILE A 66 3.71 4.99 8.23
C ILE A 66 3.11 3.60 8.44
N TYR A 67 1.78 3.52 8.45
CA TYR A 67 1.02 2.29 8.32
C TYR A 67 0.34 2.28 6.95
N TYR A 68 0.88 1.49 6.02
CA TYR A 68 0.41 1.38 4.65
C TYR A 68 -0.51 0.16 4.51
N ARG A 69 -1.80 0.40 4.29
CA ARG A 69 -2.81 -0.65 4.42
C ARG A 69 -3.95 -0.49 3.42
N LYS A 70 -3.97 -1.37 2.41
CA LYS A 70 -5.07 -1.53 1.45
C LYS A 70 -5.56 -0.18 0.86
N PRO A 71 -4.66 0.63 0.26
CA PRO A 71 -5.11 1.80 -0.48
C PRO A 71 -6.03 1.37 -1.61
N ALA A 72 -7.03 2.20 -1.89
CA ALA A 72 -7.94 2.06 -3.01
C ALA A 72 -7.90 3.32 -3.89
N SER A 73 -8.26 3.18 -5.15
CA SER A 73 -8.39 4.30 -6.07
C SER A 73 -9.68 5.08 -5.78
N GLU A 74 -9.64 6.40 -5.97
CA GLU A 74 -10.82 7.25 -5.97
C GLU A 74 -11.73 6.89 -7.15
N ASP A 75 -13.05 7.01 -7.00
CA ASP A 75 -13.95 6.90 -8.15
C ASP A 75 -13.92 8.21 -8.94
N LEU A 76 -13.45 8.14 -10.18
CA LEU A 76 -13.29 9.29 -11.07
C LEU A 76 -14.40 9.37 -12.12
N THR A 77 -15.42 8.53 -12.01
CA THR A 77 -16.57 8.49 -12.92
C THR A 77 -17.28 9.85 -12.94
N GLY A 78 -17.43 10.44 -14.12
CA GLY A 78 -18.06 11.75 -14.29
C GLY A 78 -17.21 12.95 -13.85
N VAL A 79 -16.02 12.72 -13.28
CA VAL A 79 -15.05 13.77 -12.93
C VAL A 79 -13.96 13.86 -13.99
N ILE A 80 -13.48 12.70 -14.47
CA ILE A 80 -12.45 12.58 -15.50
C ILE A 80 -12.96 11.63 -16.60
N ASP A 81 -12.71 11.99 -17.85
CA ASP A 81 -13.05 11.14 -19.00
C ASP A 81 -12.41 9.75 -18.85
N ALA A 82 -13.18 8.71 -19.16
CA ALA A 82 -12.82 7.31 -18.93
C ALA A 82 -11.41 6.94 -19.45
N GLN A 83 -11.01 7.50 -20.59
CA GLN A 83 -9.70 7.25 -21.20
C GLN A 83 -8.51 7.75 -20.37
N TYR A 84 -8.71 8.75 -19.51
CA TYR A 84 -7.66 9.33 -18.66
C TYR A 84 -7.68 8.79 -17.22
N GLN A 85 -8.75 8.12 -16.78
CA GLN A 85 -8.88 7.63 -15.40
C GLN A 85 -7.73 6.70 -15.00
N ALA A 86 -7.34 5.76 -15.88
CA ALA A 86 -6.23 4.85 -15.63
C ALA A 86 -4.90 5.60 -15.42
N PHE A 87 -4.67 6.67 -16.19
CA PHE A 87 -3.51 7.53 -16.03
C PHE A 87 -3.56 8.28 -14.69
N SER A 88 -4.70 8.91 -14.37
CA SER A 88 -4.89 9.61 -13.10
C SER A 88 -4.66 8.70 -11.89
N HIS A 89 -5.21 7.47 -11.90
CA HIS A 89 -4.96 6.50 -10.83
C HIS A 89 -3.49 6.13 -10.71
N LYS A 90 -2.82 5.90 -11.84
CA LYS A 90 -1.40 5.55 -11.86
C LYS A 90 -0.54 6.67 -11.25
N GLU A 91 -0.79 7.92 -11.62
CA GLU A 91 -0.01 9.07 -11.10
C GLU A 91 -0.28 9.30 -9.61
N SER A 92 -1.55 9.29 -9.19
CA SER A 92 -1.91 9.39 -7.77
C SER A 92 -1.27 8.28 -6.95
N HIS A 93 -1.33 7.03 -7.42
CA HIS A 93 -0.71 5.89 -6.76
C HIS A 93 0.82 6.02 -6.70
N SER A 94 1.45 6.43 -7.81
CA SER A 94 2.91 6.61 -7.88
C SER A 94 3.41 7.68 -6.91
N LEU A 95 2.66 8.78 -6.74
CA LEU A 95 2.97 9.80 -5.74
C LEU A 95 2.93 9.23 -4.32
N ILE A 96 1.86 8.51 -3.97
CA ILE A 96 1.72 7.90 -2.64
C ILE A 96 2.82 6.86 -2.39
N GLU A 97 3.07 5.96 -3.34
CA GLU A 97 4.14 4.98 -3.21
C GLU A 97 5.51 5.64 -3.08
N GLY A 98 5.80 6.68 -3.87
CA GLY A 98 7.04 7.43 -3.80
C GLY A 98 7.28 8.04 -2.41
N ILE A 99 6.25 8.60 -1.79
CA ILE A 99 6.30 9.10 -0.41
C ILE A 99 6.63 7.97 0.58
N VAL A 100 5.98 6.81 0.44
CA VAL A 100 6.16 5.70 1.39
C VAL A 100 7.52 5.01 1.23
N GLU A 101 7.99 4.83 0.00
CA GLU A 101 9.29 4.23 -0.29
C GLU A 101 10.45 5.12 0.19
N SER A 102 10.37 6.42 -0.08
CA SER A 102 11.37 7.42 0.32
C SER A 102 11.39 7.70 1.82
N PHE A 103 10.32 7.33 2.55
CA PHE A 103 10.28 7.52 3.99
C PHE A 103 11.37 6.69 4.71
N SER A 104 12.23 7.40 5.44
CA SER A 104 13.36 6.81 6.18
C SER A 104 12.97 6.23 7.54
N GLY A 105 11.78 6.56 8.05
CA GLY A 105 11.27 6.02 9.30
C GLY A 105 10.68 4.61 9.13
N ARG A 106 10.04 4.12 10.20
CA ARG A 106 9.41 2.79 10.19
C ARG A 106 8.14 2.81 9.33
N CYS A 107 8.00 1.81 8.46
CA CYS A 107 6.81 1.60 7.65
C CYS A 107 6.32 0.17 7.80
N LEU A 108 5.00 0.00 7.98
CA LEU A 108 4.34 -1.29 8.05
C LEU A 108 3.29 -1.40 6.93
N SER A 109 3.53 -2.06 5.81
CA SER A 109 4.85 -2.39 5.25
C SER A 109 5.10 -1.52 4.02
N LYS A 110 6.35 -1.34 3.58
CA LYS A 110 6.62 -0.62 2.33
C LYS A 110 5.96 -1.33 1.14
N PRO A 111 5.39 -0.60 0.15
CA PRO A 111 4.79 -1.19 -1.05
C PRO A 111 5.72 -2.15 -1.78
N SER A 112 7.01 -1.85 -1.88
CA SER A 112 8.05 -2.67 -2.50
C SER A 112 8.21 -4.04 -1.82
N VAL A 113 8.15 -4.06 -0.48
CA VAL A 113 8.17 -5.28 0.31
C VAL A 113 6.89 -6.08 0.06
N MET A 114 5.73 -5.42 0.03
CA MET A 114 4.44 -6.07 -0.24
C MET A 114 4.39 -6.66 -1.65
N ARG A 115 4.76 -5.90 -2.68
CA ARG A 115 4.80 -6.38 -4.08
C ARG A 115 5.67 -7.62 -4.23
N ARG A 116 6.85 -7.64 -3.60
CA ARG A 116 7.71 -8.83 -3.60
C ARG A 116 7.05 -9.97 -2.84
N ALA A 117 6.47 -9.68 -1.67
CA ALA A 117 5.80 -10.68 -0.86
C ALA A 117 4.59 -11.28 -1.56
N ASP A 118 3.84 -10.55 -2.38
CA ASP A 118 2.62 -11.01 -3.07
C ASP A 118 2.87 -11.98 -4.23
N ASN A 119 4.11 -12.09 -4.71
CA ASN A 119 4.46 -13.01 -5.79
C ASN A 119 4.35 -14.48 -5.31
N LYS A 120 3.32 -15.19 -5.77
CA LYS A 120 3.03 -16.58 -5.37
C LYS A 120 4.10 -17.59 -5.77
N ILE A 121 4.74 -17.38 -6.91
CA ILE A 121 5.86 -18.22 -7.36
C ILE A 121 7.03 -18.08 -6.38
N LEU A 122 7.35 -16.83 -6.00
CA LEU A 122 8.40 -16.55 -5.03
C LEU A 122 8.05 -17.07 -3.63
N GLN A 123 6.79 -16.95 -3.20
CA GLN A 123 6.31 -17.53 -1.93
C GLN A 123 6.54 -19.04 -1.90
N ALA A 124 6.10 -19.77 -2.94
CA ALA A 124 6.26 -21.23 -3.02
C ALA A 124 7.74 -21.64 -3.04
N TYR A 125 8.55 -20.96 -3.85
CA TYR A 125 10.00 -21.18 -3.93
C TYR A 125 10.69 -21.01 -2.56
N LEU A 126 10.39 -19.92 -1.84
CA LEU A 126 10.98 -19.68 -0.52
C LEU A 126 10.48 -20.68 0.51
N ALA A 127 9.18 -20.99 0.51
CA ALA A 127 8.57 -21.95 1.43
C ALA A 127 9.22 -23.34 1.33
N GLN A 128 9.43 -23.84 0.11
CA GLN A 128 10.14 -25.10 -0.13
C GLN A 128 11.57 -25.06 0.45
N ARG A 129 12.30 -23.97 0.22
CA ARG A 129 13.70 -23.83 0.66
C ARG A 129 13.87 -23.74 2.18
N VAL A 130 12.87 -23.21 2.90
CA VAL A 130 12.90 -23.14 4.37
C VAL A 130 12.32 -24.37 5.04
N GLY A 131 11.88 -25.38 4.27
CA GLY A 131 11.39 -26.66 4.78
C GLY A 131 9.90 -26.66 5.14
N PHE A 132 9.11 -25.71 4.61
CA PHE A 132 7.65 -25.82 4.73
C PHE A 132 7.10 -26.91 3.82
N ILE A 133 6.11 -27.65 4.35
CA ILE A 133 5.30 -28.57 3.57
C ILE A 133 4.32 -27.72 2.76
N ILE A 134 4.49 -27.73 1.45
CA ILE A 134 3.61 -27.04 0.48
C ILE A 134 2.92 -28.06 -0.41
N PRO A 135 1.73 -27.76 -0.97
CA PRO A 135 1.08 -28.64 -1.92
C PRO A 135 1.88 -28.75 -3.22
N ASP A 136 1.69 -29.84 -3.96
CA ASP A 136 2.16 -29.96 -5.34
C ASP A 136 1.63 -28.79 -6.17
N LEU A 137 2.53 -28.11 -6.89
CA LEU A 137 2.23 -26.86 -7.60
C LEU A 137 2.70 -26.92 -9.05
N VAL A 138 1.81 -26.56 -9.97
CA VAL A 138 2.13 -26.29 -11.38
C VAL A 138 1.48 -24.97 -11.77
N ILE A 139 2.26 -24.04 -12.34
CA ILE A 139 1.78 -22.78 -12.92
C ILE A 139 2.23 -22.77 -14.38
N THR A 140 1.29 -22.82 -15.32
CA THR A 140 1.60 -22.92 -16.75
C THR A 140 0.55 -22.25 -17.63
N ASN A 141 0.96 -21.79 -18.81
CA ASN A 141 0.09 -21.41 -19.92
C ASN A 141 -0.03 -22.51 -21.00
N ASP A 142 0.60 -23.66 -20.77
CA ASP A 142 0.51 -24.86 -21.60
C ASP A 142 -0.74 -25.67 -21.25
N ASN A 143 -1.49 -26.11 -22.27
CA ASN A 143 -2.68 -26.93 -22.12
C ASN A 143 -2.38 -28.43 -21.98
N LEU A 144 -1.13 -28.87 -22.21
CA LEU A 144 -0.68 -30.26 -22.10
C LEU A 144 -0.02 -30.54 -20.73
N ILE A 145 -0.79 -30.38 -19.65
CA ILE A 145 -0.30 -30.49 -18.25
C ILE A 145 0.06 -31.93 -17.81
N SER A 146 -0.32 -32.96 -18.56
CA SER A 146 -0.22 -34.36 -18.13
C SER A 146 1.20 -34.87 -17.85
N SER A 147 2.25 -34.17 -18.31
CA SER A 147 3.66 -34.58 -18.20
C SER A 147 4.45 -33.98 -17.04
N LEU A 148 3.92 -32.97 -16.31
CA LEU A 148 4.69 -32.23 -15.30
C LEU A 148 4.63 -32.84 -13.88
N LYS A 149 3.93 -33.97 -13.70
CA LYS A 149 3.72 -34.60 -12.39
C LYS A 149 4.89 -35.46 -11.87
N THR A 150 6.03 -35.51 -12.54
CA THR A 150 7.13 -36.40 -12.15
C THR A 150 8.41 -35.63 -11.87
N VAL A 151 8.58 -35.21 -10.62
CA VAL A 151 9.91 -35.18 -10.02
C VAL A 151 9.88 -36.20 -8.89
N PRO A 152 10.55 -37.36 -9.01
CA PRO A 152 10.68 -38.29 -7.91
C PRO A 152 11.55 -37.64 -6.82
N VAL A 153 11.07 -37.73 -5.58
CA VAL A 153 11.90 -37.56 -4.38
C VAL A 153 12.88 -38.71 -4.29
#